data_AF-F9UK31-F1
#
_entry.id   AF-F9UK31-F1
#
_cell.length_a   1.000
_cell.length_b   1.000
_cell.length_c   1.000
_cell.angle_alpha   90.00
_cell.angle_beta   90.00
_cell.angle_gamma   90.00
#
_symmetry.space_group_name_H-M   'P 1'
#
loop_
_entity.id
_entity.type
_entity.pdbx_description
1 polymer ?
#
loop_
_entity_poly.entity_id
_entity_poly.type
_entity_poly.pdbx_seq_one_letter_code
_entity_poly.pdbx_strand_id
1 'polypeptide(L)'
;MKFNVDLFENLQKFNFQLHSKVNSKNVFKANLTCYFSQFGSLLYWNIELLENTTLDLCSTPNWFKNKNHNFEQRKIFLQLLNYKQIPRKTRSSKENIVLNSNELKILNKWFKDEYFGSIKNIGALLKGNNPAGSYHQPFSSEIKTNIKRIENNLIMFIDILNTSLTKEIKKMVNTKQLNLDNYLSEKPMKFEEFINSLDNNSAIKATFEFVESEKVLSLKNTIERKKFNELKKLIKSKIDNFSQIEEYVANECTKARSKLKKIVQIFQWEKFMKTENAHIYPVYLIKRETLDFLKNEYLKNQSDFFREKLNFLIKKLNLNNKLSEIYDINNFLNLPPNLHKLYDTKKFFWDYKKGELTFINNQISNSDKTLLLQHAKVIDNLNDKMQKYLKKYQDFLKF
;
A
#
# COMPACT_ATOMS: atom_id res chain seq x y z
N MET A 1 16.40 6.65 11.16
CA MET A 1 15.38 7.20 10.25
C MET A 1 14.03 7.02 10.94
N LYS A 2 13.33 8.08 11.36
CA LYS A 2 11.96 7.97 11.87
C LYS A 2 11.06 7.91 10.65
N PHE A 3 10.43 6.77 10.39
CA PHE A 3 9.47 6.63 9.30
C PHE A 3 8.18 7.39 9.63
N ASN A 4 7.58 7.95 8.61
CA ASN A 4 6.53 8.95 8.75
C ASN A 4 5.15 8.32 8.89
N VAL A 5 4.43 8.70 9.96
CA VAL A 5 3.06 8.22 10.25
C VAL A 5 2.09 8.51 9.11
N ASP A 6 2.25 9.66 8.42
CA ASP A 6 1.38 10.08 7.32
C ASP A 6 1.41 9.11 6.14
N LEU A 7 2.50 8.34 5.94
CA LEU A 7 2.57 7.31 4.90
C LEU A 7 1.57 6.17 5.15
N PHE A 8 1.27 5.91 6.42
CA PHE A 8 0.44 4.80 6.83
C PHE A 8 -1.03 5.17 6.95
N GLU A 9 -1.45 6.43 6.89
CA GLU A 9 -2.86 6.79 7.03
C GLU A 9 -3.75 6.11 5.95
N ASN A 10 -4.86 5.50 6.39
CA ASN A 10 -5.87 4.82 5.57
C ASN A 10 -5.35 3.65 4.73
N LEU A 11 -4.60 2.73 5.32
CA LEU A 11 -4.14 1.53 4.63
C LEU A 11 -5.30 0.65 4.17
N GLN A 12 -5.14 0.08 2.97
CA GLN A 12 -5.99 -0.99 2.47
C GLN A 12 -5.27 -2.32 2.63
N LYS A 13 -5.90 -3.26 3.35
CA LYS A 13 -5.38 -4.61 3.59
C LYS A 13 -6.16 -5.61 2.75
N PHE A 14 -5.44 -6.38 1.95
CA PHE A 14 -6.03 -7.45 1.13
C PHE A 14 -5.42 -8.79 1.49
N ASN A 15 -6.27 -9.81 1.57
CA ASN A 15 -5.86 -11.18 1.80
C ASN A 15 -6.20 -12.00 0.54
N PHE A 16 -5.18 -12.58 -0.08
CA PHE A 16 -5.32 -13.42 -1.26
C PHE A 16 -5.12 -14.88 -0.87
N GLN A 17 -6.03 -15.75 -1.30
CA GLN A 17 -5.86 -17.19 -1.12
C GLN A 17 -5.04 -17.74 -2.29
N LEU A 18 -3.86 -18.24 -1.98
CA LEU A 18 -2.96 -18.84 -2.95
C LEU A 18 -3.09 -20.36 -2.92
N HIS A 19 -3.10 -20.96 -4.10
CA HIS A 19 -3.18 -22.40 -4.25
C HIS A 19 -2.37 -22.89 -5.45
N SER A 20 -1.93 -24.15 -5.42
CA SER A 20 -1.31 -24.77 -6.58
C SER A 20 -2.30 -25.01 -7.71
N LYS A 21 -1.82 -25.02 -8.97
CA LYS A 21 -2.61 -25.48 -10.13
C LYS A 21 -3.26 -26.86 -9.87
N VAL A 22 -4.48 -27.05 -10.39
CA VAL A 22 -5.20 -28.33 -10.36
C VAL A 22 -4.29 -29.45 -10.90
N ASN A 23 -4.28 -30.59 -10.20
CA ASN A 23 -3.42 -31.76 -10.48
C ASN A 23 -1.90 -31.51 -10.31
N SER A 24 -1.49 -30.42 -9.65
CA SER A 24 -0.10 -30.23 -9.28
C SER A 24 0.34 -31.33 -8.32
N LYS A 25 1.39 -32.07 -8.69
CA LYS A 25 2.04 -33.08 -7.84
C LYS A 25 2.70 -32.52 -6.58
N ASN A 26 2.74 -31.20 -6.41
CA ASN A 26 3.17 -30.52 -5.20
C ASN A 26 2.08 -29.52 -4.85
N VAL A 27 1.42 -29.75 -3.73
CA VAL A 27 0.28 -28.98 -3.23
C VAL A 27 0.83 -27.76 -2.51
N PHE A 28 0.34 -26.59 -2.90
CA PHE A 28 0.63 -25.33 -2.24
C PHE A 28 -0.68 -24.72 -1.78
N LYS A 29 -0.76 -24.31 -0.51
CA LYS A 29 -1.89 -23.55 0.04
C LYS A 29 -1.32 -22.46 0.94
N ALA A 30 -1.69 -21.21 0.70
CA ALA A 30 -1.21 -20.11 1.50
C ALA A 30 -2.19 -18.93 1.52
N ASN A 31 -2.10 -18.10 2.55
CA ASN A 31 -2.68 -16.76 2.55
C ASN A 31 -1.56 -15.75 2.27
N LEU A 32 -1.78 -14.84 1.33
CA LEU A 32 -0.93 -13.68 1.09
C LEU A 32 -1.65 -12.42 1.55
N THR A 33 -1.14 -11.80 2.61
CA THR A 33 -1.63 -10.51 3.11
C THR A 33 -0.79 -9.40 2.52
N CYS A 34 -1.41 -8.40 1.90
CA CYS A 34 -0.74 -7.21 1.36
C CYS A 34 -1.37 -5.95 1.96
N TYR A 35 -0.53 -4.96 2.28
CA TYR A 35 -0.94 -3.63 2.73
C TYR A 35 -0.54 -2.61 1.67
N PHE A 36 -1.52 -1.85 1.22
CA PHE A 36 -1.34 -0.78 0.26
C PHE A 36 -1.62 0.58 0.91
N SER A 37 -0.86 1.59 0.50
CA SER A 37 -1.25 2.98 0.76
C SER A 37 -2.55 3.28 0.02
N GLN A 38 -3.31 4.27 0.50
CA GLN A 38 -4.50 4.78 -0.20
C GLN A 38 -4.21 5.28 -1.64
N PHE A 39 -2.93 5.47 -1.99
CA PHE A 39 -2.48 5.93 -3.31
C PHE A 39 -1.96 4.80 -4.22
N GLY A 40 -1.99 3.55 -3.76
CA GLY A 40 -1.65 2.39 -4.57
C GLY A 40 -0.24 1.83 -4.38
N SER A 41 0.57 2.38 -3.46
CA SER A 41 1.91 1.82 -3.20
C SER A 41 1.83 0.58 -2.32
N LEU A 42 2.51 -0.50 -2.68
CA LEU A 42 2.65 -1.69 -1.84
C LEU A 42 3.64 -1.41 -0.70
N LEU A 43 3.13 -1.34 0.53
CA LEU A 43 3.93 -1.02 1.71
C LEU A 43 4.47 -2.27 2.40
N TYR A 44 3.69 -3.34 2.43
CA TYR A 44 4.08 -4.59 3.11
C TYR A 44 3.34 -5.78 2.51
N TRP A 45 3.99 -6.94 2.56
CA TRP A 45 3.32 -8.21 2.32
C TRP A 45 3.87 -9.30 3.23
N ASN A 46 3.01 -10.26 3.58
CA ASN A 46 3.36 -11.46 4.32
C ASN A 46 2.67 -12.67 3.72
N ILE A 47 3.35 -13.81 3.74
CA ILE A 47 2.75 -15.09 3.36
C ILE A 47 2.65 -16.01 4.56
N GLU A 48 1.56 -16.74 4.63
CA GLU A 48 1.31 -17.77 5.63
C GLU A 48 0.95 -19.07 4.90
N LEU A 49 1.82 -20.07 4.99
CA LEU A 49 1.55 -21.42 4.50
C LEU A 49 0.48 -22.08 5.35
N LEU A 50 -0.42 -22.80 4.68
CA LEU A 50 -1.54 -23.50 5.31
C LEU A 50 -1.32 -25.01 5.30
N GLU A 51 -2.12 -25.71 6.11
CA GLU A 51 -2.13 -27.17 6.18
C GLU A 51 -2.26 -27.83 4.81
N ASN A 52 -1.65 -29.01 4.67
CA ASN A 52 -1.53 -29.77 3.43
C ASN A 52 -0.61 -29.16 2.37
N THR A 53 0.15 -28.10 2.71
CA THR A 53 1.25 -27.65 1.86
C THR A 53 2.35 -28.70 1.85
N THR A 54 2.84 -29.04 0.66
CA THR A 54 3.91 -30.02 0.46
C THR A 54 5.23 -29.36 0.08
N LEU A 55 6.32 -29.97 0.54
CA LEU A 55 7.69 -29.56 0.28
C LEU A 55 8.41 -30.70 -0.44
N ASP A 56 8.92 -30.47 -1.65
CA ASP A 56 9.74 -31.44 -2.38
C ASP A 56 11.18 -31.29 -1.94
N LEU A 57 11.79 -32.29 -1.27
CA LEU A 57 13.19 -32.23 -0.81
C LEU A 57 14.21 -32.24 -1.97
N CYS A 58 13.78 -32.64 -3.17
CA CYS A 58 14.65 -32.71 -4.34
C CYS A 58 14.91 -31.32 -4.97
N SER A 59 16.19 -30.99 -5.17
CA SER A 59 16.65 -29.83 -5.94
C SER A 59 17.21 -30.24 -7.30
N THR A 60 17.08 -29.38 -8.32
CA THR A 60 17.67 -29.66 -9.64
C THR A 60 19.20 -29.83 -9.57
N PRO A 61 19.82 -30.79 -10.29
CA PRO A 61 21.26 -31.03 -10.23
C PRO A 61 22.11 -29.78 -10.52
N ASN A 62 21.63 -28.90 -11.41
CA ASN A 62 22.31 -27.66 -11.74
C ASN A 62 22.45 -26.69 -10.55
N TRP A 63 21.53 -26.74 -9.58
CA TRP A 63 21.64 -25.93 -8.36
C TRP A 63 22.76 -26.39 -7.44
N PHE A 64 23.07 -27.69 -7.39
CA PHE A 64 24.21 -28.20 -6.62
C PHE A 64 25.55 -27.79 -7.24
N LYS A 65 25.59 -27.66 -8.58
CA LYS A 65 26.77 -27.18 -9.31
C LYS A 65 26.97 -25.67 -9.12
N ASN A 66 25.91 -24.88 -9.35
CA ASN A 66 26.03 -23.42 -9.43
C ASN A 66 25.83 -22.71 -8.09
N LYS A 67 25.19 -23.36 -7.11
CA LYS A 67 24.89 -22.83 -5.76
C LYS A 67 24.36 -21.39 -5.76
N ASN A 68 23.33 -21.17 -6.60
CA ASN A 68 22.73 -19.84 -6.75
C ASN A 68 22.02 -19.37 -5.47
N HIS A 69 21.55 -18.12 -5.45
CA HIS A 69 20.84 -17.54 -4.30
C HIS A 69 19.67 -18.40 -3.81
N ASN A 70 18.87 -18.97 -4.71
CA ASN A 70 17.73 -19.83 -4.33
C ASN A 70 18.19 -21.15 -3.70
N PHE A 71 19.32 -21.71 -4.13
CA PHE A 71 19.91 -22.89 -3.51
C PHE A 71 20.35 -22.61 -2.07
N GLU A 72 21.04 -21.50 -1.82
CA GLU A 72 21.49 -21.14 -0.46
C GLU A 72 20.31 -20.79 0.46
N GLN A 73 19.33 -20.04 -0.04
CA GLN A 73 18.09 -19.75 0.71
C GLN A 73 17.33 -21.04 1.04
N ARG A 74 17.24 -21.97 0.09
CA ARG A 74 16.60 -23.26 0.30
C ARG A 74 17.35 -24.13 1.31
N LYS A 75 18.67 -24.02 1.38
CA LYS A 75 19.49 -24.72 2.37
C LYS A 75 19.12 -24.26 3.79
N ILE A 76 19.05 -22.94 4.02
CA ILE A 76 18.60 -22.36 5.30
C ILE A 76 17.18 -22.82 5.61
N PHE A 77 16.27 -22.68 4.64
CA PHE A 77 14.87 -23.06 4.77
C PHE A 77 14.67 -24.54 5.19
N LEU A 78 15.41 -25.48 4.59
CA LEU A 78 15.33 -26.90 4.96
C LEU A 78 16.02 -27.20 6.30
N GLN A 79 17.12 -26.50 6.61
CA GLN A 79 17.82 -26.66 7.89
C GLN A 79 16.94 -26.30 9.08
N LEU A 80 16.06 -25.30 8.95
CA LEU A 80 15.05 -24.95 9.98
C LEU A 80 14.14 -26.13 10.34
N LEU A 81 13.96 -27.06 9.40
CA LEU A 81 13.10 -28.24 9.54
C LEU A 81 13.91 -29.53 9.76
N ASN A 82 15.22 -29.43 9.97
CA ASN A 82 16.13 -30.58 10.05
C ASN A 82 16.16 -31.46 8.78
N TYR A 83 15.83 -30.90 7.62
CA TYR A 83 15.95 -31.56 6.32
C TYR A 83 17.19 -31.10 5.54
N LYS A 84 17.54 -31.86 4.51
CA LYS A 84 18.62 -31.53 3.57
C LYS A 84 18.11 -31.52 2.14
N GLN A 85 18.74 -30.72 1.28
CA GLN A 85 18.46 -30.73 -0.15
C GLN A 85 19.04 -32.00 -0.78
N ILE A 86 18.25 -32.70 -1.60
CA ILE A 86 18.66 -33.95 -2.26
C ILE A 86 18.77 -33.71 -3.77
N PRO A 87 19.82 -34.19 -4.47
CA PRO A 87 19.89 -34.07 -5.92
C PRO A 87 18.81 -34.93 -6.58
N ARG A 88 18.01 -34.29 -7.44
CA ARG A 88 16.94 -34.97 -8.15
C ARG A 88 17.52 -36.01 -9.13
N LYS A 89 17.09 -37.27 -9.03
CA LYS A 89 17.57 -38.39 -9.87
C LYS A 89 17.17 -38.26 -11.35
N THR A 90 15.93 -37.82 -11.59
CA THR A 90 15.37 -37.60 -12.93
C THR A 90 14.56 -36.31 -12.96
N ARG A 91 14.19 -35.79 -14.14
CA ARG A 91 13.37 -34.56 -14.23
C ARG A 91 12.03 -34.66 -13.47
N SER A 92 11.48 -35.85 -13.32
CA SER A 92 10.17 -36.12 -12.71
C SER A 92 10.25 -36.68 -11.27
N SER A 93 11.41 -37.16 -10.83
CA SER A 93 11.62 -37.69 -9.47
C SER A 93 11.32 -36.61 -8.43
N LYS A 94 10.58 -36.95 -7.37
CA LYS A 94 10.21 -36.04 -6.28
C LYS A 94 10.37 -36.75 -4.94
N GLU A 95 10.56 -35.97 -3.89
CA GLU A 95 10.52 -36.45 -2.51
C GLU A 95 9.66 -35.46 -1.71
N ASN A 96 8.34 -35.56 -1.90
CA ASN A 96 7.39 -34.65 -1.27
C ASN A 96 7.12 -35.10 0.17
N ILE A 97 7.21 -34.17 1.09
CA ILE A 97 6.67 -34.30 2.44
C ILE A 97 5.49 -33.35 2.62
N VAL A 98 4.52 -33.73 3.45
CA VAL A 98 3.43 -32.84 3.87
C VAL A 98 3.89 -32.13 5.14
N LEU A 99 3.86 -30.80 5.14
CA LEU A 99 4.27 -30.02 6.29
C LEU A 99 3.28 -30.20 7.45
N ASN A 100 3.77 -30.59 8.62
CA ASN A 100 2.97 -30.67 9.84
C ASN A 100 2.81 -29.29 10.50
N SER A 101 1.96 -29.18 11.51
CA SER A 101 1.64 -27.91 12.17
C SER A 101 2.87 -27.21 12.80
N ASN A 102 3.83 -27.99 13.33
CA ASN A 102 5.05 -27.43 13.90
C ASN A 102 5.99 -26.89 12.80
N GLU A 103 6.16 -27.63 11.72
CA GLU A 103 6.95 -27.19 10.56
C GLU A 103 6.35 -25.95 9.91
N LEU A 104 5.03 -25.91 9.73
CA LEU A 104 4.31 -24.74 9.25
C LEU A 104 4.55 -23.53 10.16
N LYS A 105 4.48 -23.70 11.48
CA LYS A 105 4.75 -22.63 12.44
C LYS A 105 6.18 -22.09 12.32
N ILE A 106 7.18 -22.97 12.18
CA ILE A 106 8.58 -22.58 11.99
C ILE A 106 8.74 -21.81 10.68
N LEU A 107 8.22 -22.33 9.57
CA LEU A 107 8.34 -21.69 8.27
C LEU A 107 7.58 -20.36 8.18
N ASN A 108 6.37 -20.29 8.72
CA ASN A 108 5.57 -19.05 8.71
C ASN A 108 6.23 -17.97 9.55
N LYS A 109 6.84 -18.33 10.69
CA LYS A 109 7.67 -17.42 11.47
C LYS A 109 8.86 -16.92 10.65
N TRP A 110 9.56 -17.80 9.95
CA TRP A 110 10.70 -17.43 9.11
C TRP A 110 10.30 -16.53 7.93
N PHE A 111 9.19 -16.83 7.24
CA PHE A 111 8.67 -15.99 6.15
C PHE A 111 8.31 -14.57 6.61
N LYS A 112 7.76 -14.47 7.82
CA LYS A 112 7.44 -13.20 8.46
C LYS A 112 8.72 -12.45 8.83
N ASP A 113 9.58 -13.08 9.62
CA ASP A 113 10.65 -12.40 10.36
C ASP A 113 11.95 -12.23 9.55
N GLU A 114 12.28 -13.18 8.67
CA GLU A 114 13.61 -13.27 8.03
C GLU A 114 13.60 -13.25 6.50
N TYR A 115 12.48 -13.58 5.86
CA TYR A 115 12.44 -13.68 4.40
C TYR A 115 12.27 -12.33 3.70
N PHE A 116 13.30 -11.85 2.99
CA PHE A 116 13.28 -10.61 2.18
C PHE A 116 13.29 -10.86 0.66
N GLY A 117 13.10 -12.11 0.23
CA GLY A 117 13.03 -12.51 -1.17
C GLY A 117 11.73 -12.10 -1.86
N SER A 118 11.58 -12.46 -3.14
CA SER A 118 10.35 -12.22 -3.91
C SER A 118 9.34 -13.35 -3.68
N ILE A 119 8.04 -13.10 -3.89
CA ILE A 119 7.01 -14.12 -3.69
C ILE A 119 7.21 -15.27 -4.69
N LYS A 120 7.66 -14.97 -5.91
CA LYS A 120 8.03 -15.98 -6.91
C LYS A 120 9.06 -16.98 -6.38
N ASN A 121 10.02 -16.54 -5.57
CA ASN A 121 11.06 -17.43 -5.05
C ASN A 121 10.54 -18.42 -4.02
N ILE A 122 9.38 -18.19 -3.40
CA ILE A 122 8.74 -19.14 -2.47
C ILE A 122 8.43 -20.46 -3.16
N GLY A 123 7.95 -20.43 -4.40
CA GLY A 123 7.73 -21.66 -5.19
C GLY A 123 9.04 -22.45 -5.38
N ALA A 124 10.16 -21.75 -5.57
CA ALA A 124 11.49 -22.34 -5.65
C ALA A 124 11.93 -23.00 -4.34
N LEU A 125 11.65 -22.34 -3.21
CA LEU A 125 11.93 -22.83 -1.85
C LEU A 125 11.06 -24.04 -1.48
N LEU A 126 9.90 -24.23 -2.11
CA LEU A 126 9.05 -25.39 -1.85
C LEU A 126 9.29 -26.56 -2.82
N LYS A 127 9.77 -26.30 -4.05
CA LYS A 127 9.89 -27.34 -5.09
C LYS A 127 11.31 -27.71 -5.51
N GLY A 128 12.30 -26.89 -5.17
CA GLY A 128 13.71 -27.13 -5.50
C GLY A 128 14.02 -26.97 -6.99
N ASN A 129 13.17 -26.27 -7.73
CA ASN A 129 13.36 -25.92 -9.13
C ASN A 129 13.15 -24.42 -9.34
N ASN A 130 13.54 -23.92 -10.51
CA ASN A 130 13.24 -22.54 -10.85
C ASN A 130 11.71 -22.37 -10.96
N PRO A 131 11.14 -21.33 -10.35
CA PRO A 131 9.70 -21.12 -10.35
C PRO A 131 9.20 -20.90 -11.78
N ALA A 132 8.26 -21.73 -12.20
CA ALA A 132 7.58 -21.62 -13.49
C ALA A 132 6.46 -20.57 -13.42
N GLY A 133 6.04 -20.09 -14.58
CA GLY A 133 5.19 -18.91 -14.69
C GLY A 133 6.00 -17.63 -14.83
N SER A 134 5.66 -16.90 -15.87
CA SER A 134 6.17 -15.56 -16.15
C SER A 134 5.10 -14.81 -16.92
N TYR A 135 5.27 -13.50 -17.10
CA TYR A 135 4.34 -12.71 -17.89
C TYR A 135 4.16 -13.25 -19.31
N HIS A 136 5.21 -13.84 -19.87
CA HIS A 136 5.19 -14.43 -21.20
C HIS A 136 4.46 -15.79 -21.27
N GLN A 137 4.28 -16.44 -20.12
CA GLN A 137 3.66 -17.77 -19.99
C GLN A 137 2.88 -17.84 -18.66
N PRO A 138 1.79 -17.06 -18.53
CA PRO A 138 1.04 -16.96 -17.28
C PRO A 138 0.38 -18.29 -16.93
N PHE A 139 -0.13 -19.04 -17.91
CA PHE A 139 -0.76 -20.36 -17.70
C PHE A 139 0.19 -21.47 -17.22
N SER A 140 1.50 -21.21 -17.28
CA SER A 140 2.53 -22.06 -16.70
C SER A 140 2.81 -21.73 -15.23
N SER A 141 2.16 -20.70 -14.67
CA SER A 141 2.24 -20.38 -13.25
C SER A 141 1.73 -21.55 -12.42
N GLU A 142 2.54 -21.91 -11.44
CA GLU A 142 2.24 -23.01 -10.54
C GLU A 142 1.46 -22.56 -9.31
N ILE A 143 1.58 -21.29 -8.95
CA ILE A 143 0.87 -20.64 -7.85
C ILE A 143 -0.22 -19.76 -8.44
N LYS A 144 -1.44 -20.01 -8.00
CA LYS A 144 -2.66 -19.35 -8.44
C LYS A 144 -3.31 -18.60 -7.30
N THR A 145 -4.14 -17.61 -7.62
CA THR A 145 -4.99 -16.91 -6.65
C THR A 145 -6.47 -17.14 -6.94
N ASN A 146 -7.34 -16.95 -5.94
CA ASN A 146 -8.78 -16.97 -6.10
C ASN A 146 -9.35 -15.79 -6.93
N ILE A 147 -8.55 -14.77 -7.22
CA ILE A 147 -8.96 -13.63 -8.05
C ILE A 147 -8.88 -13.98 -9.54
N LYS A 148 -10.03 -14.25 -10.19
CA LYS A 148 -10.12 -14.68 -11.60
C LYS A 148 -9.41 -13.74 -12.60
N ARG A 149 -9.42 -12.43 -12.37
CA ARG A 149 -8.79 -11.45 -13.28
C ARG A 149 -7.27 -11.64 -13.36
N ILE A 150 -6.63 -12.00 -12.24
CA ILE A 150 -5.17 -12.14 -12.12
C ILE A 150 -4.74 -13.50 -11.56
N GLU A 151 -5.57 -14.53 -11.74
CA GLU A 151 -5.42 -15.89 -11.18
C GLU A 151 -3.99 -16.41 -11.33
N ASN A 152 -3.43 -16.27 -12.52
CA ASN A 152 -2.12 -16.80 -12.89
C ASN A 152 -0.97 -15.80 -12.65
N ASN A 153 -1.26 -14.53 -12.38
CA ASN A 153 -0.28 -13.45 -12.45
C ASN A 153 -0.12 -12.62 -11.17
N LEU A 154 -0.92 -12.87 -10.12
CA LEU A 154 -0.82 -12.12 -8.86
C LEU A 154 0.60 -12.06 -8.32
N ILE A 155 1.32 -13.19 -8.32
CA ILE A 155 2.70 -13.27 -7.80
C ILE A 155 3.63 -12.29 -8.52
N MET A 156 3.46 -12.17 -9.83
CA MET A 156 4.29 -11.26 -10.62
C MET A 156 3.87 -9.81 -10.41
N PHE A 157 2.56 -9.55 -10.36
CA PHE A 157 2.01 -8.24 -10.03
C PHE A 157 2.60 -7.73 -8.71
N ILE A 158 2.55 -8.52 -7.63
CA ILE A 158 3.12 -8.12 -6.34
C ILE A 158 4.66 -7.98 -6.40
N ASP A 159 5.36 -8.87 -7.11
CA ASP A 159 6.81 -8.78 -7.28
C ASP A 159 7.24 -7.49 -8.01
N ILE A 160 6.46 -6.97 -8.97
CA ILE A 160 6.72 -5.68 -9.62
C ILE A 160 6.56 -4.52 -8.62
N LEU A 161 5.52 -4.58 -7.79
CA LEU A 161 5.22 -3.56 -6.80
C LEU A 161 6.18 -3.56 -5.60
N ASN A 162 6.95 -4.64 -5.40
CA ASN A 162 7.91 -4.74 -4.30
C ASN A 162 9.09 -3.77 -4.49
N THR A 163 9.19 -2.73 -3.67
CA THR A 163 10.22 -1.68 -3.76
C THR A 163 11.22 -1.74 -2.59
N SER A 164 12.19 -0.83 -2.55
CA SER A 164 13.05 -0.64 -1.37
C SER A 164 12.23 -0.29 -0.13
N LEU A 165 11.20 0.54 -0.29
CA LEU A 165 10.27 0.94 0.76
C LEU A 165 9.59 -0.29 1.40
N THR A 166 9.14 -1.25 0.59
CA THR A 166 8.53 -2.50 1.09
C THR A 166 9.48 -3.27 2.02
N LYS A 167 10.78 -3.33 1.69
CA LYS A 167 11.80 -4.01 2.50
C LYS A 167 12.06 -3.30 3.83
N GLU A 168 12.12 -1.97 3.79
CA GLU A 168 12.33 -1.14 4.99
C GLU A 168 11.15 -1.26 5.96
N ILE A 169 9.92 -1.16 5.45
CA ILE A 169 8.70 -1.33 6.24
C ILE A 169 8.63 -2.75 6.81
N LYS A 170 8.96 -3.78 6.03
CA LYS A 170 9.03 -5.16 6.54
C LYS A 170 9.98 -5.29 7.73
N LYS A 171 11.17 -4.68 7.66
CA LYS A 171 12.11 -4.65 8.79
C LYS A 171 11.49 -4.02 10.04
N MET A 172 10.77 -2.91 9.90
CA MET A 172 10.12 -2.23 11.02
C MET A 172 8.97 -3.03 11.65
N VAL A 173 8.15 -3.67 10.81
CA VAL A 173 7.08 -4.55 11.28
C VAL A 173 7.68 -5.73 12.06
N ASN A 174 8.76 -6.32 11.54
CA ASN A 174 9.43 -7.47 12.17
C ASN A 174 10.09 -7.11 13.51
N THR A 175 10.65 -5.91 13.65
CA THR A 175 11.21 -5.40 14.92
C THR A 175 10.15 -4.84 15.88
N LYS A 176 8.86 -4.99 15.56
CA LYS A 176 7.72 -4.47 16.32
C LYS A 176 7.74 -2.94 16.51
N GLN A 177 8.51 -2.22 15.68
CA GLN A 177 8.54 -0.76 15.68
C GLN A 177 7.29 -0.17 15.01
N LEU A 178 6.57 -0.98 14.22
CA LEU A 178 5.39 -0.58 13.48
C LEU A 178 4.32 -1.68 13.51
N ASN A 179 3.10 -1.32 13.91
CA ASN A 179 1.92 -2.17 13.71
C ASN A 179 1.03 -1.53 12.63
N LEU A 180 0.99 -2.13 11.44
CA LEU A 180 0.22 -1.61 10.31
C LEU A 180 -1.30 -1.69 10.52
N ASP A 181 -1.77 -2.63 11.35
CA ASP A 181 -3.21 -2.77 11.61
C ASP A 181 -3.80 -1.55 12.33
N ASN A 182 -2.96 -0.75 13.02
CA ASN A 182 -3.37 0.49 13.66
C ASN A 182 -3.72 1.62 12.67
N TYR A 183 -3.43 1.44 11.38
CA TYR A 183 -3.63 2.47 10.36
C TYR A 183 -4.57 2.04 9.24
N LEU A 184 -5.31 0.94 9.44
CA LEU A 184 -6.27 0.46 8.47
C LEU A 184 -7.38 1.49 8.24
N SER A 185 -7.83 1.57 6.99
CA SER A 185 -9.00 2.37 6.64
C SER A 185 -10.25 1.84 7.35
N GLU A 186 -11.08 2.75 7.85
CA GLU A 186 -12.40 2.43 8.42
C GLU A 186 -13.38 1.87 7.38
N LYS A 187 -13.11 2.08 6.09
CA LYS A 187 -13.91 1.58 4.96
C LYS A 187 -13.08 0.61 4.13
N PRO A 188 -12.97 -0.67 4.54
CA PRO A 188 -12.26 -1.67 3.74
C PRO A 188 -12.99 -1.86 2.39
N MET A 189 -12.24 -1.81 1.30
CA MET A 189 -12.77 -2.00 -0.06
C MET A 189 -12.41 -3.40 -0.57
N LYS A 190 -13.15 -3.92 -1.56
CA LYS A 190 -12.68 -5.08 -2.31
C LYS A 190 -11.47 -4.70 -3.16
N PHE A 191 -10.60 -5.65 -3.48
CA PHE A 191 -9.38 -5.39 -4.22
C PHE A 191 -9.64 -4.76 -5.59
N GLU A 192 -10.65 -5.23 -6.31
CA GLU A 192 -11.04 -4.68 -7.62
C GLU A 192 -11.59 -3.25 -7.50
N GLU A 193 -12.39 -2.97 -6.47
CA GLU A 193 -12.91 -1.63 -6.18
C GLU A 193 -11.76 -0.67 -5.87
N PHE A 194 -10.79 -1.11 -5.08
CA PHE A 194 -9.58 -0.36 -4.79
C PHE A 194 -8.81 -0.04 -6.07
N ILE A 195 -8.48 -1.03 -6.90
CA ILE A 195 -7.77 -0.80 -8.17
C ILE A 195 -8.53 0.18 -9.07
N ASN A 196 -9.85 0.06 -9.17
CA ASN A 196 -10.68 0.94 -9.99
C ASN A 196 -10.74 2.38 -9.43
N SER A 197 -10.63 2.55 -8.11
CA SER A 197 -10.62 3.86 -7.44
C SER A 197 -9.33 4.64 -7.65
N LEU A 198 -8.25 3.98 -8.07
CA LEU A 198 -6.97 4.63 -8.33
C LEU A 198 -7.03 5.43 -9.63
N ASP A 199 -6.29 6.53 -9.64
CA ASP A 199 -6.08 7.36 -10.83
C ASP A 199 -5.61 6.49 -12.01
N ASN A 200 -6.09 6.80 -13.23
CA ASN A 200 -5.63 6.18 -14.47
C ASN A 200 -4.11 6.30 -14.66
N ASN A 201 -3.51 7.35 -14.10
CA ASN A 201 -2.06 7.53 -14.10
C ASN A 201 -1.33 6.71 -13.03
N SER A 202 -2.04 6.00 -12.15
CA SER A 202 -1.46 5.22 -11.08
C SER A 202 -0.62 4.06 -11.64
N ALA A 203 0.63 3.98 -11.21
CA ALA A 203 1.55 2.94 -11.67
C ALA A 203 1.05 1.53 -11.31
N ILE A 204 0.36 1.35 -10.18
CA ILE A 204 -0.24 0.06 -9.82
C ILE A 204 -1.44 -0.27 -10.71
N LYS A 205 -2.28 0.72 -11.08
CA LYS A 205 -3.41 0.50 -11.98
C LYS A 205 -2.92 0.12 -13.38
N ALA A 206 -1.95 0.87 -13.91
CA ALA A 206 -1.28 0.52 -15.16
C ALA A 206 -0.61 -0.87 -15.10
N THR A 207 0.01 -1.23 -13.97
CA THR A 207 0.58 -2.57 -13.77
C THR A 207 -0.51 -3.64 -13.75
N PHE A 208 -1.63 -3.38 -13.07
CA PHE A 208 -2.75 -4.31 -12.99
C PHE A 208 -3.40 -4.53 -14.35
N GLU A 209 -3.69 -3.45 -15.09
CA GLU A 209 -4.25 -3.48 -16.44
C GLU A 209 -3.32 -4.22 -17.41
N PHE A 210 -2.01 -4.01 -17.30
CA PHE A 210 -1.00 -4.75 -18.04
C PHE A 210 -1.00 -6.25 -17.70
N VAL A 211 -1.06 -6.58 -16.42
CA VAL A 211 -1.10 -7.98 -15.96
C VAL A 211 -2.39 -8.69 -16.42
N GLU A 212 -3.49 -7.95 -16.51
CA GLU A 212 -4.79 -8.44 -16.93
C GLU A 212 -4.89 -8.64 -18.45
N SER A 213 -4.41 -7.66 -19.23
CA SER A 213 -4.48 -7.69 -20.71
C SER A 213 -3.58 -8.76 -21.33
N GLU A 214 -2.46 -9.08 -20.68
CA GLU A 214 -1.49 -10.09 -21.11
C GLU A 214 -1.94 -11.55 -20.90
N LYS A 215 -3.24 -11.78 -20.69
CA LYS A 215 -3.83 -13.13 -20.84
C LYS A 215 -3.67 -13.70 -22.28
N VAL A 216 -3.21 -12.91 -23.26
CA VAL A 216 -3.37 -13.22 -24.69
C VAL A 216 -2.07 -13.46 -25.47
N LEU A 217 -0.89 -13.01 -25.05
CA LEU A 217 0.32 -13.09 -25.91
C LEU A 217 1.39 -14.00 -25.32
N SER A 218 1.46 -15.24 -25.83
CA SER A 218 2.70 -16.01 -25.71
C SER A 218 3.77 -15.26 -26.51
N LEU A 219 4.70 -14.58 -25.84
CA LEU A 219 5.77 -13.85 -26.54
C LEU A 219 6.76 -14.86 -27.13
N LYS A 220 6.49 -15.27 -28.37
CA LYS A 220 7.18 -16.37 -29.07
C LYS A 220 8.55 -15.93 -29.57
N ASN A 221 8.74 -14.64 -29.88
CA ASN A 221 9.99 -14.12 -30.44
C ASN A 221 10.78 -13.21 -29.45
N THR A 222 12.08 -13.04 -29.73
CA THR A 222 13.02 -12.28 -28.90
C THR A 222 12.71 -10.78 -28.84
N ILE A 223 12.12 -10.22 -29.90
CA ILE A 223 11.81 -8.78 -30.01
C ILE A 223 10.68 -8.40 -29.05
N GLU A 224 9.61 -9.18 -29.03
CA GLU A 224 8.49 -9.02 -28.10
C GLU A 224 8.93 -9.11 -26.65
N ARG A 225 9.81 -10.07 -26.33
CA ARG A 225 10.40 -10.19 -24.98
C ARG A 225 11.22 -8.97 -24.60
N LYS A 226 11.97 -8.40 -25.55
CA LYS A 226 12.74 -7.17 -25.31
C LYS A 226 11.83 -5.98 -25.02
N LYS A 227 10.81 -5.74 -25.87
CA LYS A 227 9.80 -4.70 -25.67
C LYS A 227 9.09 -4.84 -24.32
N PHE A 228 8.72 -6.07 -23.96
CA PHE A 228 8.11 -6.36 -22.67
C PHE A 228 9.04 -6.03 -21.50
N ASN A 229 10.31 -6.44 -21.58
CA ASN A 229 11.28 -6.16 -20.53
C ASN A 229 11.54 -4.66 -20.38
N GLU A 230 11.52 -3.91 -21.49
CA GLU A 230 11.58 -2.44 -21.48
C GLU A 230 10.34 -1.84 -20.81
N LEU A 231 9.13 -2.31 -21.15
CA LEU A 231 7.89 -1.89 -20.50
C LEU A 231 7.88 -2.22 -19.01
N LYS A 232 8.35 -3.41 -18.62
CA LYS A 232 8.50 -3.80 -17.21
C LYS A 232 9.47 -2.88 -16.48
N LYS A 233 10.61 -2.55 -17.09
CA LYS A 233 11.58 -1.60 -16.51
C LYS A 233 10.97 -0.20 -16.38
N LEU A 234 10.23 0.25 -17.38
CA LEU A 234 9.52 1.53 -17.35
C LEU A 234 8.47 1.57 -16.23
N ILE A 235 7.63 0.54 -16.13
CA ILE A 235 6.65 0.39 -15.05
C ILE A 235 7.34 0.39 -13.70
N LYS A 236 8.43 -0.37 -13.56
CA LYS A 236 9.19 -0.46 -12.31
C LYS A 236 9.78 0.90 -11.91
N SER A 237 10.39 1.62 -12.85
CA SER A 237 10.90 2.98 -12.65
C SER A 237 9.78 3.92 -12.19
N LYS A 238 8.60 3.87 -12.84
CA LYS A 238 7.43 4.66 -12.43
C LYS A 238 6.98 4.35 -11.00
N ILE A 239 6.90 3.07 -10.62
CA ILE A 239 6.51 2.66 -9.26
C ILE A 239 7.52 3.17 -8.24
N ASP A 240 8.82 2.98 -8.49
CA ASP A 240 9.87 3.38 -7.57
C ASP A 240 9.89 4.91 -7.41
N ASN A 241 9.71 5.68 -8.50
CA ASN A 241 9.62 7.14 -8.45
C ASN A 241 8.35 7.62 -7.73
N PHE A 242 7.19 7.02 -7.99
CA PHE A 242 5.94 7.38 -7.31
C PHE A 242 6.00 7.07 -5.81
N SER A 243 6.64 5.96 -5.42
CA SER A 243 6.87 5.62 -4.02
C SER A 243 7.76 6.68 -3.34
N GLN A 244 8.79 7.17 -4.03
CA GLN A 244 9.65 8.25 -3.53
C GLN A 244 8.90 9.60 -3.42
N ILE A 245 8.02 9.93 -4.39
CA ILE A 245 7.13 11.10 -4.29
C ILE A 245 6.24 10.98 -3.06
N GLU A 246 5.64 9.81 -2.84
CA GLU A 246 4.77 9.55 -1.69
C GLU A 246 5.49 9.71 -0.36
N GLU A 247 6.69 9.15 -0.24
CA GLU A 247 7.53 9.32 0.94
C GLU A 247 7.93 10.78 1.16
N TYR A 248 8.34 11.48 0.09
CA TYR A 248 8.71 12.88 0.17
C TYR A 248 7.55 13.75 0.66
N VAL A 249 6.37 13.64 0.04
CA VAL A 249 5.21 14.44 0.43
C VAL A 249 4.78 14.11 1.86
N ALA A 250 4.80 12.83 2.26
CA ALA A 250 4.54 12.47 3.66
C ALA A 250 5.50 13.21 4.61
N ASN A 251 6.80 13.20 4.30
CA ASN A 251 7.82 13.91 5.08
C ASN A 251 7.58 15.40 5.20
N GLU A 252 7.19 16.06 4.10
CA GLU A 252 6.86 17.47 4.13
C GLU A 252 5.55 17.76 4.86
N CYS A 253 4.53 16.90 4.76
CA CYS A 253 3.29 17.01 5.54
C CYS A 253 3.58 16.97 7.05
N THR A 254 4.40 16.03 7.52
CA THR A 254 4.77 15.94 8.94
C THR A 254 5.56 17.17 9.40
N LYS A 255 6.51 17.64 8.60
CA LYS A 255 7.21 18.90 8.90
C LYS A 255 6.23 20.06 9.00
N ALA A 256 5.27 20.14 8.08
CA ALA A 256 4.23 21.16 8.08
C ALA A 256 3.34 21.08 9.33
N ARG A 257 2.89 19.89 9.74
CA ARG A 257 2.10 19.66 10.98
C ARG A 257 2.85 20.18 12.22
N SER A 258 4.16 20.00 12.28
CA SER A 258 4.98 20.46 13.41
C SER A 258 5.11 21.99 13.54
N LYS A 259 4.74 22.76 12.51
CA LYS A 259 4.88 24.23 12.51
C LYS A 259 3.75 24.95 13.25
N LEU A 260 2.58 24.34 13.37
CA LEU A 260 1.47 24.95 14.09
C LEU A 260 1.68 24.80 15.61
N LYS A 261 1.84 25.93 16.30
CA LYS A 261 2.10 25.97 17.76
C LYS A 261 0.95 26.55 18.58
N LYS A 262 -0.06 27.14 17.94
CA LYS A 262 -1.16 27.85 18.62
C LYS A 262 -2.48 27.13 18.45
N ILE A 263 -3.29 27.12 19.50
CA ILE A 263 -4.70 26.69 19.44
C ILE A 263 -5.49 27.82 18.79
N VAL A 264 -6.34 27.49 17.81
CA VAL A 264 -7.16 28.46 17.08
C VAL A 264 -8.52 28.56 17.78
N GLN A 265 -8.83 29.69 18.40
CA GLN A 265 -10.13 29.89 19.05
C GLN A 265 -11.15 30.48 18.07
N ILE A 266 -11.99 29.60 17.52
CA ILE A 266 -13.17 29.94 16.70
C ILE A 266 -14.44 29.85 17.55
N PHE A 267 -14.57 28.77 18.30
CA PHE A 267 -15.72 28.49 19.16
C PHE A 267 -15.40 28.78 20.62
N GLN A 268 -16.34 29.41 21.33
CA GLN A 268 -16.28 29.57 22.78
C GLN A 268 -16.99 28.41 23.46
N TRP A 269 -16.26 27.33 23.71
CA TRP A 269 -16.76 26.19 24.48
C TRP A 269 -16.80 26.53 25.98
N GLU A 270 -17.53 25.72 26.75
CA GLU A 270 -17.59 25.84 28.21
C GLU A 270 -16.18 25.87 28.84
N LYS A 271 -16.02 26.65 29.92
CA LYS A 271 -14.73 27.04 30.53
C LYS A 271 -13.77 25.88 30.87
N PHE A 272 -14.28 24.66 31.02
CA PHE A 272 -13.48 23.46 31.38
C PHE A 272 -13.36 22.44 30.25
N MET A 273 -13.95 22.70 29.08
CA MET A 273 -13.91 21.79 27.96
C MET A 273 -12.56 21.91 27.24
N LYS A 274 -11.80 20.82 27.20
CA LYS A 274 -10.57 20.75 26.41
C LYS A 274 -10.90 20.78 24.92
N THR A 275 -10.08 21.47 24.14
CA THR A 275 -10.23 21.57 22.69
C THR A 275 -8.95 21.20 21.98
N GLU A 276 -9.09 20.71 20.76
CA GLU A 276 -8.02 20.36 19.85
C GLU A 276 -8.20 21.11 18.52
N ASN A 277 -7.10 21.32 17.81
CA ASN A 277 -7.13 21.89 16.46
C ASN A 277 -7.56 20.80 15.47
N ALA A 278 -8.77 20.91 14.94
CA ALA A 278 -9.30 20.07 13.87
C ALA A 278 -9.14 20.78 12.52
N HIS A 279 -8.58 20.09 11.52
CA HIS A 279 -8.42 20.65 10.18
C HIS A 279 -9.77 20.77 9.46
N ILE A 280 -10.13 21.95 8.96
CA ILE A 280 -11.32 22.14 8.12
C ILE A 280 -11.19 21.33 6.83
N TYR A 281 -10.09 21.55 6.11
CA TYR A 281 -9.71 20.78 4.93
C TYR A 281 -8.64 19.77 5.34
N PRO A 282 -8.98 18.46 5.39
CA PRO A 282 -8.12 17.42 5.95
C PRO A 282 -6.73 17.33 5.32
N VAL A 283 -5.72 17.04 6.15
CA VAL A 283 -4.33 16.84 5.71
C VAL A 283 -4.22 15.77 4.63
N TYR A 284 -4.98 14.67 4.73
CA TYR A 284 -4.93 13.60 3.73
C TYR A 284 -5.39 14.09 2.33
N LEU A 285 -6.29 15.07 2.25
CA LEU A 285 -6.72 15.65 0.97
C LEU A 285 -5.66 16.58 0.40
N ILE A 286 -5.07 17.44 1.24
CA ILE A 286 -3.94 18.30 0.84
C ILE A 286 -2.79 17.42 0.33
N LYS A 287 -2.49 16.33 1.02
CA LYS A 287 -1.51 15.32 0.62
C LYS A 287 -1.86 14.72 -0.74
N ARG A 288 -3.09 14.25 -0.94
CA ARG A 288 -3.55 13.70 -2.23
C ARG A 288 -3.35 14.69 -3.37
N GLU A 289 -3.87 15.91 -3.23
CA GLU A 289 -3.74 16.94 -4.27
C GLU A 289 -2.27 17.27 -4.58
N THR A 290 -1.42 17.29 -3.55
CA THR A 290 0.03 17.50 -3.70
C THR A 290 0.70 16.36 -4.45
N LEU A 291 0.31 15.11 -4.15
CA LEU A 291 0.80 13.92 -4.83
C LEU A 291 0.37 13.88 -6.29
N ASP A 292 -0.91 14.13 -6.57
CA ASP A 292 -1.47 14.10 -7.92
C ASP A 292 -0.79 15.15 -8.80
N PHE A 293 -0.58 16.35 -8.26
CA PHE A 293 0.18 17.39 -8.93
C PHE A 293 1.61 16.95 -9.28
N LEU A 294 2.36 16.44 -8.31
CA LEU A 294 3.75 15.99 -8.52
C LEU A 294 3.87 14.81 -9.49
N LYS A 295 2.95 13.84 -9.39
CA LYS A 295 2.90 12.69 -10.31
C LYS A 295 2.61 13.15 -11.75
N ASN A 296 1.66 14.06 -11.93
CA ASN A 296 1.33 14.62 -13.24
C ASN A 296 2.49 15.40 -13.85
N GLU A 297 3.19 16.22 -13.06
CA GLU A 297 4.37 16.95 -13.53
C GLU A 297 5.54 16.02 -13.88
N TYR A 298 5.74 14.94 -13.11
CA TYR A 298 6.72 13.92 -13.47
C TYR A 298 6.39 13.28 -14.84
N LEU A 299 5.13 12.94 -15.09
CA LEU A 299 4.69 12.32 -16.35
C LEU A 299 4.89 13.24 -17.56
N LYS A 300 4.65 14.55 -17.43
CA LYS A 300 4.88 15.53 -18.50
C LYS A 300 6.35 15.65 -18.91
N ASN A 301 7.26 15.44 -17.96
CA ASN A 301 8.65 15.85 -18.11
C ASN A 301 9.64 14.69 -18.36
N GLN A 302 9.15 13.46 -18.55
CA GLN A 302 9.82 12.23 -19.02
C GLN A 302 11.36 12.10 -18.85
N SER A 303 11.94 12.46 -17.69
CA SER A 303 13.40 12.35 -17.50
C SER A 303 13.76 11.51 -16.28
N ASP A 304 14.71 10.59 -16.47
CA ASP A 304 15.23 9.66 -15.46
C ASP A 304 16.10 10.30 -14.36
N PHE A 305 16.28 11.62 -14.34
CA PHE A 305 17.09 12.30 -13.33
C PHE A 305 16.23 12.88 -12.19
N PHE A 306 15.73 12.00 -11.32
CA PHE A 306 14.62 12.29 -10.43
C PHE A 306 14.96 13.21 -9.24
N ARG A 307 16.16 13.09 -8.64
CA ARG A 307 16.43 13.75 -7.34
C ARG A 307 16.68 15.25 -7.44
N GLU A 308 17.51 15.69 -8.39
CA GLU A 308 17.74 17.11 -8.64
C GLU A 308 16.51 17.78 -9.27
N LYS A 309 15.79 17.06 -10.14
CA LYS A 309 14.57 17.55 -10.76
C LYS A 309 13.41 17.67 -9.78
N LEU A 310 13.28 16.78 -8.79
CA LEU A 310 12.26 16.93 -7.74
C LEU A 310 12.53 18.22 -6.94
N ASN A 311 13.77 18.44 -6.49
CA ASN A 311 14.16 19.67 -5.79
C ASN A 311 13.94 20.93 -6.65
N PHE A 312 14.21 20.84 -7.96
CA PHE A 312 13.90 21.89 -8.92
C PHE A 312 12.39 22.13 -9.07
N LEU A 313 11.57 21.08 -9.23
CA LEU A 313 10.12 21.16 -9.33
C LEU A 313 9.51 21.76 -8.06
N ILE A 314 10.02 21.39 -6.88
CA ILE A 314 9.61 21.96 -5.59
C ILE A 314 9.90 23.46 -5.51
N LYS A 315 11.11 23.87 -5.89
CA LYS A 315 11.51 25.29 -5.89
C LYS A 315 10.78 26.11 -6.96
N LYS A 316 10.56 25.55 -8.15
CA LYS A 316 9.92 26.23 -9.29
C LYS A 316 8.40 26.32 -9.16
N LEU A 317 7.75 25.31 -8.58
CA LEU A 317 6.28 25.18 -8.57
C LEU A 317 5.61 25.65 -7.27
N ASN A 318 6.39 26.23 -6.34
CA ASN A 318 5.89 26.79 -5.09
C ASN A 318 5.02 25.81 -4.27
N LEU A 319 5.47 24.55 -4.16
CA LEU A 319 4.84 23.51 -3.35
C LEU A 319 4.65 23.91 -1.88
N ASN A 320 5.47 24.84 -1.39
CA ASN A 320 5.33 25.47 -0.08
C ASN A 320 3.96 26.14 0.10
N ASN A 321 3.34 26.69 -0.95
CA ASN A 321 2.01 27.28 -0.85
C ASN A 321 0.91 26.24 -0.63
N LYS A 322 1.07 25.02 -1.18
CA LYS A 322 0.08 23.96 -0.98
C LYS A 322 0.23 23.32 0.39
N LEU A 323 1.47 23.05 0.77
CA LEU A 323 1.79 22.50 2.08
C LEU A 323 1.54 23.49 3.23
N SER A 324 1.54 24.80 2.95
CA SER A 324 1.17 25.80 3.94
C SER A 324 -0.29 25.74 4.36
N GLU A 325 -1.18 25.15 3.54
CA GLU A 325 -2.57 24.86 3.92
C GLU A 325 -2.65 23.95 5.16
N ILE A 326 -1.62 23.13 5.43
CA ILE A 326 -1.58 22.23 6.61
C ILE A 326 -1.37 22.99 7.92
N TYR A 327 -0.67 24.13 7.90
CA TYR A 327 -0.40 24.94 9.09
C TYR A 327 -1.01 26.35 9.02
N ASP A 328 -1.87 26.60 8.03
CA ASP A 328 -2.65 27.83 7.94
C ASP A 328 -3.66 27.88 9.08
N ILE A 329 -3.58 28.91 9.91
CA ILE A 329 -4.46 29.11 11.05
C ILE A 329 -5.95 29.11 10.65
N ASN A 330 -6.26 29.50 9.41
CA ASN A 330 -7.61 29.54 8.87
C ASN A 330 -8.11 28.18 8.38
N ASN A 331 -7.26 27.15 8.39
CA ASN A 331 -7.67 25.78 8.09
C ASN A 331 -8.02 24.99 9.36
N PHE A 332 -8.27 25.65 10.49
CA PHE A 332 -8.53 24.99 11.77
C PHE A 332 -9.82 25.46 12.42
N LEU A 333 -10.42 24.52 13.14
CA LEU A 333 -11.47 24.72 14.13
C LEU A 333 -10.96 24.21 15.47
N ASN A 334 -11.26 24.89 16.58
CA ASN A 334 -11.08 24.28 17.90
C ASN A 334 -12.31 23.43 18.24
N LEU A 335 -12.16 22.11 18.24
CA LEU A 335 -13.23 21.19 18.59
C LEU A 335 -12.87 20.39 19.85
N PRO A 336 -13.86 20.08 20.72
CA PRO A 336 -13.70 19.08 21.76
C PRO A 336 -13.29 17.73 21.16
N PRO A 337 -12.50 16.88 21.83
CA PRO A 337 -11.96 15.65 21.25
C PRO A 337 -13.02 14.71 20.66
N ASN A 338 -14.20 14.61 21.29
CA ASN A 338 -15.33 13.84 20.74
C ASN A 338 -15.82 14.43 19.41
N LEU A 339 -16.05 15.74 19.36
CA LEU A 339 -16.52 16.43 18.15
C LEU A 339 -15.45 16.44 17.04
N HIS A 340 -14.17 16.56 17.39
CA HIS A 340 -13.04 16.43 16.46
C HIS A 340 -13.07 15.07 15.76
N LYS A 341 -13.18 13.98 16.53
CA LYS A 341 -13.30 12.63 15.95
C LYS A 341 -14.54 12.49 15.05
N LEU A 342 -15.68 13.05 15.45
CA LEU A 342 -16.89 13.03 14.63
C LEU A 342 -16.73 13.86 13.34
N TYR A 343 -15.96 14.94 13.37
CA TYR A 343 -15.64 15.78 12.22
C TYR A 343 -14.71 15.04 11.23
N ASP A 344 -13.61 14.47 11.73
CA ASP A 344 -12.65 13.69 10.93
C ASP A 344 -13.31 12.48 10.25
N THR A 345 -14.29 11.86 10.93
CA THR A 345 -15.08 10.75 10.39
C THR A 345 -16.23 11.20 9.47
N LYS A 346 -16.26 12.47 9.08
CA LYS A 346 -17.21 13.04 8.10
C LYS A 346 -18.67 12.84 8.51
N LYS A 347 -18.98 12.99 9.80
CA LYS A 347 -20.36 12.88 10.27
C LYS A 347 -21.13 14.20 10.17
N PHE A 348 -20.43 15.32 10.20
CA PHE A 348 -20.99 16.65 10.02
C PHE A 348 -19.94 17.60 9.41
N PHE A 349 -20.40 18.73 8.88
CA PHE A 349 -19.58 19.83 8.40
C PHE A 349 -20.36 21.14 8.47
N TRP A 350 -19.70 22.26 8.20
CA TRP A 350 -20.35 23.56 8.08
C TRP A 350 -20.47 23.98 6.61
N ASP A 351 -21.67 24.42 6.20
CA ASP A 351 -21.90 24.92 4.86
C ASP A 351 -21.09 26.21 4.64
N TYR A 352 -20.34 26.27 3.53
CA TYR A 352 -19.42 27.38 3.31
C TYR A 352 -20.12 28.71 3.00
N LYS A 353 -21.37 28.69 2.52
CA LYS A 353 -22.13 29.90 2.15
C LYS A 353 -22.90 30.46 3.33
N LYS A 354 -23.50 29.58 4.12
CA LYS A 354 -24.39 29.96 5.22
C LYS A 354 -23.74 29.88 6.59
N GLY A 355 -22.61 29.20 6.71
CA GLY A 355 -22.01 28.87 8.02
C GLY A 355 -22.83 27.86 8.82
N GLU A 356 -23.89 27.29 8.25
CA GLU A 356 -24.82 26.41 8.95
C GLU A 356 -24.27 25.00 9.11
N LEU A 357 -24.53 24.40 10.26
CA LEU A 357 -24.17 23.02 10.54
C LEU A 357 -25.01 22.04 9.69
N THR A 358 -24.34 21.18 8.93
CA THR A 358 -24.96 20.11 8.15
C THR A 358 -24.53 18.74 8.68
N PHE A 359 -25.50 17.86 8.95
CA PHE A 359 -25.25 16.49 9.34
C PHE A 359 -25.26 15.57 8.10
N ILE A 360 -24.19 14.79 7.93
CA ILE A 360 -24.04 13.87 6.80
C ILE A 360 -24.75 12.54 7.09
N ASN A 361 -24.84 12.13 8.36
CA ASN A 361 -25.54 10.90 8.76
C ASN A 361 -26.22 11.03 10.14
N ASN A 362 -27.14 10.09 10.43
CA ASN A 362 -27.90 10.05 11.69
C ASN A 362 -27.13 9.42 12.87
N GLN A 363 -25.84 9.09 12.71
CA GLN A 363 -25.03 8.37 13.71
C GLN A 363 -24.30 9.28 14.70
N ILE A 364 -24.90 10.43 15.00
CA ILE A 364 -24.43 11.37 16.02
C ILE A 364 -25.43 11.33 17.18
N SER A 365 -24.92 11.22 18.40
CA SER A 365 -25.75 11.20 19.60
C SER A 365 -26.55 12.50 19.73
N ASN A 366 -27.71 12.45 20.38
CA ASN A 366 -28.51 13.65 20.60
C ASN A 366 -27.76 14.69 21.44
N SER A 367 -26.94 14.26 22.41
CA SER A 367 -26.09 15.16 23.21
C SER A 367 -25.06 15.88 22.35
N ASP A 368 -24.37 15.18 21.44
CA ASP A 368 -23.40 15.82 20.54
C ASP A 368 -24.10 16.77 19.55
N LYS A 369 -25.29 16.41 19.05
CA LYS A 369 -26.09 17.29 18.18
C LYS A 369 -26.51 18.56 18.90
N THR A 370 -27.02 18.45 20.13
CA THR A 370 -27.41 19.61 20.95
C THR A 370 -26.21 20.52 21.19
N LEU A 371 -25.07 19.95 21.56
CA LEU A 371 -23.83 20.70 21.79
C LEU A 371 -23.35 21.44 20.53
N LEU A 372 -23.38 20.79 19.37
CA LEU A 372 -23.03 21.41 18.08
C LEU A 372 -24.02 22.53 17.69
N LEU A 373 -25.33 22.31 17.88
CA LEU A 373 -26.37 23.29 17.54
C LEU A 373 -26.30 24.55 18.41
N GLN A 374 -25.89 24.43 19.67
CA GLN A 374 -25.65 25.58 20.55
C GLN A 374 -24.56 26.52 20.00
N HIS A 375 -23.62 25.99 19.22
CA HIS A 375 -22.48 26.74 18.68
C HIS A 375 -22.57 26.97 17.15
N ALA A 376 -23.70 26.59 16.53
CA ALA A 376 -23.85 26.63 15.07
C ALA A 376 -23.97 28.06 14.50
N LYS A 377 -24.50 29.02 15.28
CA LYS A 377 -24.70 30.42 14.84
C LYS A 377 -23.50 31.35 15.08
N VAL A 378 -22.47 30.91 15.81
CA VAL A 378 -21.28 31.76 16.09
C VAL A 378 -20.35 31.87 14.87
N ILE A 379 -20.71 31.22 13.77
CA ILE A 379 -19.93 31.04 12.54
C ILE A 379 -20.15 32.19 11.56
N ASP A 380 -21.02 33.15 11.89
CA ASP A 380 -21.38 34.29 11.03
C ASP A 380 -20.19 35.18 10.62
N ASN A 381 -19.01 35.00 11.22
CA ASN A 381 -17.76 35.72 10.88
C ASN A 381 -16.62 34.80 10.41
N LEU A 382 -16.91 33.63 9.81
CA LEU A 382 -15.86 32.89 9.10
C LEU A 382 -15.20 33.81 8.07
N ASN A 383 -13.91 34.04 8.21
CA ASN A 383 -13.19 34.85 7.24
C ASN A 383 -13.13 34.13 5.87
N ASP A 384 -12.86 34.89 4.81
CA ASP A 384 -12.83 34.41 3.43
C ASP A 384 -11.92 33.18 3.24
N LYS A 385 -10.83 33.07 4.01
CA LYS A 385 -9.92 31.92 3.92
C LYS A 385 -10.54 30.66 4.53
N MET A 386 -11.19 30.77 5.69
CA MET A 386 -11.90 29.64 6.29
C MET A 386 -13.03 29.14 5.38
N GLN A 387 -13.80 30.07 4.80
CA GLN A 387 -14.85 29.74 3.83
C GLN A 387 -14.28 29.01 2.60
N LYS A 388 -13.09 29.39 2.14
CA LYS A 388 -12.40 28.68 1.05
C LYS A 388 -12.06 27.23 1.42
N TYR A 389 -11.62 26.95 2.64
CA TYR A 389 -11.34 25.58 3.09
C TYR A 389 -12.62 24.76 3.25
N LEU A 390 -13.69 25.34 3.81
CA LEU A 390 -15.00 24.67 3.90
C LEU A 390 -15.56 24.35 2.52
N LYS A 391 -15.45 25.27 1.55
CA LYS A 391 -15.86 25.03 0.18
C LYS A 391 -15.13 23.84 -0.42
N LYS A 392 -13.79 23.80 -0.31
CA LYS A 392 -12.99 22.66 -0.80
C LYS A 392 -13.42 21.34 -0.15
N TYR A 393 -13.69 21.36 1.16
CA TYR A 393 -14.12 20.16 1.87
C TYR A 393 -15.52 19.69 1.43
N GLN A 394 -16.47 20.62 1.30
CA GLN A 394 -17.82 20.32 0.83
C GLN A 394 -17.85 19.84 -0.62
N ASP A 395 -17.04 20.42 -1.49
CA ASP A 395 -16.87 19.95 -2.86
C ASP A 395 -16.32 18.52 -2.88
N PHE A 396 -15.39 18.18 -2.00
CA PHE A 396 -14.90 16.82 -1.83
C PHE A 396 -15.98 15.84 -1.34
N LEU A 397 -16.88 16.26 -0.44
CA LEU A 397 -17.93 15.39 0.11
C LEU A 397 -19.05 15.04 -0.89
N LYS A 398 -19.15 15.77 -2.01
CA LYS A 398 -20.14 15.53 -3.07
C LYS A 398 -19.73 14.46 -4.08
N PHE A 399 -18.47 14.00 -4.03
CA PHE A 399 -17.90 12.90 -4.82
C PHE A 399 -17.54 11.74 -3.90
#